data_AF-A0A194PKS8-F1
#
_entry.id   AF-A0A194PKS8-F1
#
_cell.length_a   1.000
_cell.length_b   1.000
_cell.length_c   1.000
_cell.angle_alpha   90.00
_cell.angle_beta   90.00
_cell.angle_gamma   90.00
#
_symmetry.space_group_name_H-M   'P 1'
#
loop_
_entity.id
_entity.type
_entity.pdbx_description
1 polymer ?
#
loop_
_entity_poly.entity_id
_entity_poly.type
_entity_poly.pdbx_seq_one_letter_code
_entity_poly.pdbx_strand_id
1 'polypeptide(L)'
;MAVNGLYRPRSALARALYEKQRNDRLLEEFDQTEWYRVDKSRLSENLKNKFVQLDPDEETKEFLSASIDKSSWVWTQIWYLLAKAVLRHFWSITDING
;
A
#
# COMPACT_ATOMS: atom_id res chain seq x y z
N MET A 1 11.10 -30.61 7.15
CA MET A 1 10.48 -29.69 6.18
C MET A 1 10.84 -28.28 6.64
N ALA A 2 11.81 -27.66 5.97
CA ALA A 2 12.48 -26.47 6.46
C ALA A 2 11.68 -25.19 6.15
N VAL A 3 11.70 -24.27 7.11
CA VAL A 3 11.03 -22.98 7.14
C VAL A 3 11.46 -22.11 5.95
N ASN A 4 10.51 -21.67 5.12
CA ASN A 4 10.72 -20.62 4.12
C ASN A 4 11.10 -19.33 4.84
N GLY A 5 12.40 -19.10 5.04
CA GLY A 5 12.91 -17.86 5.61
C GLY A 5 12.64 -16.70 4.66
N LEU A 6 11.67 -15.85 4.99
CA LEU A 6 11.46 -14.57 4.32
C LEU A 6 12.79 -13.81 4.28
N TYR A 7 13.26 -13.46 3.09
CA TYR A 7 14.44 -12.62 2.92
C TYR A 7 14.21 -11.28 3.65
N ARG A 8 15.03 -11.00 4.67
CA ARG A 8 14.96 -9.77 5.47
C ARG A 8 16.27 -9.00 5.29
N PRO A 9 16.30 -7.96 4.44
CA PRO A 9 17.48 -7.14 4.25
C PRO A 9 17.95 -6.54 5.58
N ARG A 10 19.27 -6.50 5.79
CA ARG A 10 19.87 -5.96 7.02
C ARG A 10 19.91 -4.43 7.07
N SER A 11 20.03 -3.76 5.93
CA SER A 11 20.05 -2.29 5.87
C SER A 11 18.62 -1.72 5.83
N ALA A 12 18.40 -0.61 6.54
CA ALA A 12 17.07 0.02 6.64
C ALA A 12 16.52 0.44 5.26
N LEU A 13 17.37 0.95 4.38
CA LEU A 13 16.99 1.34 3.02
C LEU A 13 16.61 0.11 2.17
N ALA A 14 17.45 -0.93 2.15
CA ALA A 14 17.14 -2.13 1.37
C ALA A 14 15.87 -2.81 1.88
N ARG A 15 15.62 -2.74 3.19
CA ARG A 15 14.40 -3.25 3.79
C ARG A 15 13.17 -2.45 3.35
N ALA A 16 13.25 -1.11 3.38
CA ALA A 16 12.17 -0.25 2.92
C ALA A 16 11.84 -0.47 1.43
N LEU A 17 12.87 -0.60 0.58
CA LEU A 17 12.67 -0.89 -0.85
C LEU A 17 12.05 -2.28 -1.08
N TYR A 18 12.51 -3.29 -0.34
CA TYR A 18 11.96 -4.64 -0.45
C TYR A 18 10.51 -4.73 0.04
N GLU A 19 10.19 -4.09 1.17
CA GLU A 19 8.82 -4.03 1.70
C GLU A 19 7.90 -3.25 0.75
N LYS A 20 8.38 -2.14 0.16
CA LYS A 20 7.67 -1.40 -0.88
C LYS A 20 7.38 -2.29 -2.10
N GLN A 21 8.41 -2.90 -2.69
CA GLN A 21 8.26 -3.75 -3.88
C GLN A 21 7.27 -4.90 -3.65
N ARG A 22 7.30 -5.51 -2.46
CA ARG A 22 6.35 -6.56 -2.09
C ARG A 22 4.93 -6.02 -1.98
N ASN A 23 4.76 -4.84 -1.37
CA ASN A 23 3.47 -4.20 -1.22
C ASN A 23 2.87 -3.78 -2.57
N ASP A 24 3.69 -3.20 -3.44
CA ASP A 24 3.29 -2.80 -4.80
C ASP A 24 2.80 -4.02 -5.59
N ARG A 25 3.53 -5.14 -5.53
CA ARG A 25 3.10 -6.40 -6.18
C ARG A 25 1.77 -6.91 -5.63
N LEU A 26 1.60 -6.89 -4.30
CA LEU A 26 0.35 -7.32 -3.69
C LEU A 26 -0.83 -6.46 -4.14
N LEU A 27 -0.62 -5.15 -4.31
CA LEU A 27 -1.65 -4.22 -4.79
C LEU A 27 -1.97 -4.43 -6.28
N GLU A 28 -0.96 -4.72 -7.11
CA GLU A 28 -1.14 -5.06 -8.53
C GLU A 28 -1.91 -6.38 -8.73
N GLU A 29 -1.62 -7.38 -7.91
CA GLU A 29 -2.28 -8.70 -7.96
C GLU A 29 -3.64 -8.72 -7.24
N PHE A 30 -4.00 -7.65 -6.52
CA PHE A 30 -5.23 -7.61 -5.73
C PHE A 30 -6.46 -7.42 -6.62
N ASP A 31 -7.42 -8.34 -6.49
CA ASP A 31 -8.71 -8.22 -7.14
C ASP A 31 -9.59 -7.16 -6.44
N GLN A 32 -9.72 -5.99 -7.08
CA GLN A 32 -10.49 -4.87 -6.55
C GLN A 32 -11.98 -5.16 -6.39
N THR A 33 -12.53 -6.19 -7.06
CA THR A 33 -13.94 -6.60 -6.91
C THR A 33 -14.23 -7.14 -5.51
N GLU A 34 -13.20 -7.62 -4.80
CA GLU A 34 -13.32 -8.11 -3.44
C GLU A 34 -13.76 -7.03 -2.44
N TRP A 35 -13.45 -5.75 -2.70
CA TRP A 35 -13.89 -4.64 -1.84
C TRP A 35 -15.39 -4.44 -1.83
N TYR A 36 -16.06 -4.80 -2.94
CA TYR A 36 -17.49 -4.65 -3.10
C TYR A 36 -18.24 -5.96 -2.87
N ARG A 37 -17.53 -7.07 -2.66
CA ARG A 37 -18.14 -8.38 -2.48
C ARG A 37 -18.92 -8.43 -1.16
N VAL A 38 -20.22 -8.67 -1.27
CA VAL A 38 -21.09 -8.84 -0.11
C VAL A 38 -21.41 -10.31 0.12
N ASP A 39 -21.17 -10.75 1.36
CA ASP A 39 -21.57 -12.09 1.80
C ASP A 39 -23.09 -12.16 2.02
N LYS A 40 -23.78 -12.67 1.01
CA LYS A 40 -25.24 -12.82 1.00
C LYS A 40 -25.74 -13.79 2.07
N SER A 41 -24.92 -14.69 2.60
CA SER A 41 -25.33 -15.61 3.68
C SER A 41 -25.63 -14.86 4.99
N ARG A 42 -25.03 -13.68 5.16
CA ARG A 42 -25.17 -12.84 6.35
C ARG A 42 -26.25 -11.77 6.22
N LEU A 43 -26.92 -11.70 5.07
CA LEU A 43 -28.03 -10.78 4.82
C LEU A 43 -29.37 -11.44 5.17
N SER A 44 -30.33 -10.67 5.66
CA SER A 44 -31.72 -11.11 5.78
C SER A 44 -32.39 -11.19 4.40
N GLU A 45 -33.41 -12.04 4.22
CA GLU A 45 -34.17 -12.17 2.95
C GLU A 45 -34.63 -10.80 2.39
N ASN A 46 -35.07 -9.87 3.25
CA ASN A 46 -35.51 -8.54 2.81
C ASN A 46 -34.36 -7.73 2.19
N LEU A 47 -33.16 -7.80 2.77
CA LEU A 47 -31.99 -7.10 2.28
C LEU A 47 -31.40 -7.75 1.03
N LYS A 48 -31.40 -9.09 0.94
CA LYS A 48 -30.96 -9.80 -0.28
C LYS A 48 -31.76 -9.35 -1.50
N ASN A 49 -33.07 -9.18 -1.36
CA ASN A 49 -33.96 -8.77 -2.46
C ASN A 49 -33.79 -7.30 -2.89
N LYS A 50 -33.17 -6.47 -2.04
CA LYS A 50 -32.91 -5.04 -2.32
C LYS A 50 -31.45 -4.78 -2.66
N PHE A 51 -30.58 -5.78 -2.53
CA PHE A 51 -29.15 -5.61 -2.71
C PHE A 51 -28.83 -5.45 -4.20
N VAL A 52 -28.10 -4.38 -4.51
CA VAL A 52 -27.54 -4.12 -5.84
C VAL A 52 -26.02 -4.17 -5.69
N GLN A 53 -25.39 -5.05 -6.47
CA GLN A 53 -23.93 -5.15 -6.49
C GLN A 53 -23.37 -3.85 -7.09
N LEU A 54 -22.40 -3.27 -6.40
CA LEU A 54 -21.64 -2.13 -6.88
C LEU A 54 -20.26 -2.60 -7.33
N ASP A 55 -19.65 -1.83 -8.20
CA ASP A 55 -18.31 -2.07 -8.74
C ASP A 55 -17.51 -0.76 -8.71
N PRO A 56 -16.17 -0.80 -8.79
CA PRO A 56 -15.37 0.40 -8.89
C PRO A 56 -15.80 1.20 -10.13
N ASP A 57 -16.20 2.45 -9.91
CA ASP A 57 -16.48 3.39 -10.96
C ASP A 57 -15.18 3.88 -11.63
N GLU A 58 -15.34 4.55 -12.77
CA GLU A 58 -14.18 4.97 -13.57
C GLU A 58 -13.30 5.98 -12.81
N GLU A 59 -13.92 6.87 -12.02
CA GLU A 59 -13.20 7.83 -11.18
C GLU A 59 -12.37 7.14 -10.11
N THR A 60 -12.90 6.10 -9.45
CA THR A 60 -12.12 5.30 -8.47
C THR A 60 -10.92 4.63 -9.13
N LYS A 61 -11.09 4.06 -10.33
CA LYS A 61 -9.98 3.43 -11.06
C LYS A 61 -8.90 4.45 -11.44
N GLU A 62 -9.29 5.63 -11.90
CA GLU A 62 -8.37 6.73 -12.23
C GLU A 62 -7.65 7.26 -10.98
N PHE A 63 -8.36 7.39 -9.86
CA PHE A 63 -7.76 7.77 -8.60
C PHE A 63 -6.72 6.74 -8.12
N LEU A 64 -7.04 5.45 -8.25
CA LEU A 64 -6.14 4.35 -7.88
C LEU A 64 -4.88 4.31 -8.74
N SER A 65 -5.02 4.43 -10.06
CA SER A 65 -3.87 4.47 -10.96
C SER A 65 -2.98 5.68 -10.66
N ALA A 66 -3.56 6.87 -10.51
CA ALA A 66 -2.82 8.08 -10.16
C ALA A 66 -2.12 7.98 -8.79
N SER A 67 -2.73 7.28 -7.83
CA SER A 67 -2.14 7.05 -6.50
C SER A 67 -0.95 6.09 -6.57
N ILE A 68 -1.07 5.01 -7.35
CA ILE A 68 0.03 4.07 -7.61
C ILE A 68 1.18 4.80 -8.29
N ASP A 69 0.92 5.55 -9.36
CA ASP A 69 1.93 6.31 -10.09
C ASP A 69 2.68 7.29 -9.18
N LYS A 70 1.96 8.06 -8.35
CA LYS A 70 2.58 8.99 -7.39
C LYS A 70 3.42 8.27 -6.33
N SER A 71 2.94 7.14 -5.82
CA SER A 71 3.67 6.35 -4.81
C SER A 71 4.91 5.64 -5.39
N SER A 72 4.90 5.36 -6.69
CA SER A 72 6.00 4.73 -7.43
C SER A 72 7.22 5.65 -7.56
N TRP A 73 7.08 6.95 -7.28
CA TRP A 73 8.13 7.95 -7.46
C TRP A 73 9.29 7.78 -6.47
N VAL A 74 10.16 6.80 -6.71
CA VAL A 74 11.32 6.44 -5.87
C VAL A 74 12.26 7.63 -5.66
N TRP A 75 12.36 8.53 -6.65
CA TRP A 75 13.20 9.71 -6.58
C TRP A 75 12.83 10.68 -5.47
N THR A 76 11.53 10.87 -5.17
CA THR A 76 11.12 11.72 -4.06
C THR A 76 11.47 11.09 -2.72
N GLN A 77 11.39 9.76 -2.60
CA GLN A 77 11.81 9.06 -1.38
C GLN A 77 13.32 9.09 -1.19
N ILE A 78 14.11 8.92 -2.25
CA ILE A 78 15.58 9.07 -2.18
C ILE A 78 15.94 10.50 -1.80
N TRP A 79 15.30 11.49 -2.41
CA TRP A 79 15.52 12.89 -2.07
C TRP A 79 15.17 13.20 -0.62
N TYR A 80 14.04 12.70 -0.12
CA TYR A 80 13.67 12.82 1.28
C TYR A 80 14.72 12.22 2.22
N LEU A 81 15.23 11.02 1.91
CA LEU A 81 16.27 10.38 2.71
C LEU A 81 17.60 11.15 2.66
N LEU A 82 17.98 11.67 1.50
CA LEU A 82 19.16 12.50 1.32
C LEU A 82 19.03 13.81 2.10
N ALA A 83 17.92 14.52 1.94
CA ALA A 83 17.62 15.76 2.67
C ALA A 83 17.64 15.51 4.18
N LYS A 84 17.02 14.42 4.66
CA LYS A 84 17.04 14.03 6.07
C LYS A 84 18.45 13.73 6.56
N ALA A 85 19.30 13.09 5.75
CA ALA A 85 20.69 12.83 6.10
C ALA A 85 21.52 14.11 6.21
N VAL A 86 21.35 15.05 5.26
CA VAL A 86 22.03 16.36 5.28
C VAL A 86 21.54 17.21 6.46
N LEU A 87 20.23 17.33 6.66
CA LEU A 87 19.65 18.13 7.74
C LEU A 87 20.01 17.59 9.13
N ARG A 88 20.16 16.27 9.30
CA ARG A 88 20.66 15.66 10.53
C ARG A 88 22.06 16.12 10.94
N HIS A 89 22.88 16.56 9.99
CA HIS A 89 24.20 17.11 10.29
C HIS A 89 24.11 18.50 10.95
N PHE A 90 23.09 19.28 10.60
CA PHE A 90 22.91 20.65 11.09
C PHE A 90 21.94 20.74 12.27
N TRP A 91 21.02 19.78 12.43
CA TRP A 91 19.99 19.81 13.46
C TRP A 91 19.69 18.42 14.01
N SER A 92 19.54 18.29 15.34
CA SER A 92 18.95 17.07 15.92
C SER A 92 17.46 17.04 15.58
N ILE A 93 17.07 16.17 14.65
CA ILE A 93 15.66 15.95 14.34
C ILE A 93 15.04 15.22 15.53
N THR A 94 14.17 15.89 16.28
CA THR A 94 13.23 15.25 17.20
C THR A 94 12.15 14.58 16.37
N ASP A 95 12.03 13.26 16.47
CA ASP A 95 10.91 12.55 15.87
C ASP A 95 9.62 13.05 16.54
N ILE A 96 8.60 13.38 15.74
CA ILE A 96 7.34 13.90 16.27
C ILE A 96 6.57 12.82 17.05
N ASN A 97 6.94 11.55 16.81
CA ASN A 97 6.63 10.40 17.64
C ASN A 97 7.98 9.75 17.99
N GLY A 98 8.50 10.02 19.19
CA GLY A 98 9.85 9.64 19.64
C GLY A 98 10.34 8.24 19.25
#